data_AF-A0A2E6ZIY0-F1
#
_entry.id   AF-A0A2E6ZIY0-F1
#
_cell.length_a   1.000
_cell.length_b   1.000
_cell.length_c   1.000
_cell.angle_alpha   90.00
_cell.angle_beta   90.00
_cell.angle_gamma   90.00
#
_symmetry.space_group_name_H-M   'P 1'
#
loop_
_entity.id
_entity.type
_entity.pdbx_description
1 polymer ?
#
loop_
_entity_poly.entity_id
_entity_poly.type
_entity_poly.pdbx_seq_one_letter_code
_entity_poly.pdbx_strand_id
1 'polypeptide(L)'
;MKFVVMTQYLENYGAHCEDGKFANGNAYWKFKGGSDYLVEGLEREQDAMAFVASIAMENNLYCKEFPSSVMTYNEWVESEFKGLKSIHNKEYFEFRMEHIKKVNPMENVA
;
A
#
# COMPACT_ATOMS: atom_id res chain seq x y z
N MET A 1 -3.20 -7.43 -17.00
CA MET A 1 -2.48 -8.28 -16.00
C MET A 1 -3.03 -8.02 -14.59
N LYS A 2 -2.47 -8.63 -13.52
CA LYS A 2 -2.79 -8.27 -12.12
C LYS A 2 -1.51 -7.87 -11.38
N PHE A 3 -1.58 -6.74 -10.67
CA PHE A 3 -0.48 -6.22 -9.86
C PHE A 3 -0.92 -6.07 -8.41
N VAL A 4 0.02 -6.24 -7.50
CA VAL A 4 -0.18 -5.91 -6.08
C VAL A 4 0.68 -4.70 -5.77
N VAL A 5 0.06 -3.62 -5.31
CA VAL A 5 0.74 -2.41 -4.86
C VAL A 5 0.52 -2.27 -3.36
N MET A 6 1.60 -2.13 -2.61
CA MET A 6 1.55 -1.92 -1.16
C MET A 6 1.88 -0.45 -0.86
N THR A 7 1.12 0.16 0.05
CA THR A 7 1.43 1.51 0.55
C THR A 7 2.13 1.45 1.90
N GLN A 8 2.80 2.55 2.23
CA GLN A 8 3.39 2.81 3.54
C GLN A 8 2.76 4.08 4.11
N TYR A 9 2.14 3.97 5.28
CA TYR A 9 1.65 5.10 6.06
C TYR A 9 2.71 5.52 7.10
N LEU A 10 3.00 6.80 7.21
CA LEU A 10 3.79 7.38 8.28
C LEU A 10 2.93 8.38 9.04
N GLU A 11 3.00 8.33 10.36
CA GLU A 11 2.27 9.24 11.24
C GLU A 11 3.23 10.12 12.01
N ASN A 12 2.97 11.43 12.01
CA ASN A 12 3.73 12.43 12.77
C ASN A 12 3.07 12.67 14.13
N TYR A 13 3.45 11.88 15.12
CA TYR A 13 3.02 12.06 16.52
C TYR A 13 3.33 13.48 17.04
N GLY A 14 4.40 14.08 16.55
CA GLY A 14 4.78 15.45 16.89
C GLY A 14 3.74 16.50 16.51
N ALA A 15 2.98 16.28 15.44
CA ALA A 15 1.92 17.19 15.01
C ALA A 15 0.65 17.10 15.88
N HIS A 16 0.48 16.04 16.67
CA HIS A 16 -0.66 15.87 17.56
C HIS A 16 -0.47 16.54 18.93
N CYS A 17 0.78 16.68 19.38
CA CYS A 17 1.11 17.23 20.70
C CYS A 17 1.77 18.61 20.63
N GLU A 18 2.46 18.92 19.53
CA GLU A 18 3.23 20.15 19.33
C GLU A 18 2.91 20.71 17.93
N ASP A 19 3.89 21.33 17.25
CA ASP A 19 3.70 21.81 15.86
C ASP A 19 4.20 20.82 14.79
N GLY A 20 4.76 19.67 15.18
CA GLY A 20 5.22 18.62 14.28
C GLY A 20 6.33 19.01 13.29
N LYS A 21 6.95 20.18 13.44
CA LYS A 21 7.92 20.72 12.47
C LYS A 21 9.35 20.31 12.82
N PHE A 22 10.12 20.01 11.77
CA PHE A 22 11.56 19.73 11.91
C PHE A 22 12.33 20.94 12.45
N ALA A 23 12.01 22.15 11.99
CA ALA A 23 12.72 23.38 12.39
C ALA A 23 12.69 23.64 13.90
N ASN A 24 11.63 23.19 14.57
CA ASN A 24 11.44 23.35 16.00
C ASN A 24 11.81 22.09 16.79
N GLY A 25 12.37 21.05 16.14
CA GLY A 25 12.72 19.78 16.79
C GLY A 25 11.52 18.91 17.18
N ASN A 26 10.31 19.31 16.80
CA ASN A 26 9.05 18.69 17.23
C ASN A 26 8.56 17.59 16.27
N ALA A 27 9.26 17.31 15.17
CA ALA A 27 8.88 16.23 14.26
C ALA A 27 9.10 14.86 14.90
N TYR A 28 8.09 13.99 14.91
CA TYR A 28 8.21 12.63 15.40
C TYR A 28 7.40 11.66 14.55
N TRP A 29 8.05 11.13 13.51
CA TRP A 29 7.43 10.25 12.52
C TRP A 29 7.60 8.78 12.89
N LYS A 30 6.55 7.98 12.70
CA LYS A 30 6.59 6.53 12.87
C LYS A 30 6.10 5.84 11.61
N PHE A 31 6.84 4.81 11.17
CA PHE A 31 6.31 3.84 10.22
C PHE A 31 5.11 3.13 10.83
N LYS A 32 3.97 3.21 10.14
CA LYS A 32 2.78 2.42 10.44
C LYS A 32 2.64 1.32 9.40
N GLY A 33 1.48 0.67 9.35
CA GLY A 33 1.17 -0.21 8.24
C GLY A 33 0.94 0.60 6.96
N GLY A 34 0.08 0.07 6.11
CA GLY A 34 -0.47 0.74 4.96
C GLY A 34 -1.64 -0.07 4.47
N SER A 35 -1.94 0.03 3.18
CA SER A 35 -2.96 -0.74 2.51
C SER A 35 -2.35 -1.52 1.34
N ASP A 36 -2.89 -2.71 1.09
CA ASP A 36 -2.58 -3.47 -0.11
C ASP A 36 -3.70 -3.25 -1.14
N TYR A 37 -3.31 -3.10 -2.41
CA TYR A 37 -4.21 -2.94 -3.54
C TYR A 37 -3.95 -4.03 -4.57
N LEU A 38 -5.00 -4.76 -4.95
CA LEU A 38 -4.99 -5.65 -6.11
C LEU A 38 -5.51 -4.86 -7.31
N VAL A 39 -4.60 -4.51 -8.21
CA VAL A 39 -4.86 -3.68 -9.38
C VAL A 39 -5.05 -4.58 -10.61
N GLU A 40 -6.19 -4.43 -11.28
CA GLU A 40 -6.51 -5.08 -12.55
C GLU A 40 -6.68 -4.03 -13.66
N GLY A 41 -6.75 -4.46 -14.94
CA GLY A 41 -7.00 -3.56 -16.07
C GLY A 41 -5.80 -2.76 -16.60
N LEU A 42 -4.60 -3.01 -16.07
CA LEU A 42 -3.35 -2.40 -16.54
C LEU A 42 -2.34 -3.47 -16.99
N GLU A 43 -1.33 -3.03 -17.74
CA GLU A 43 -0.33 -3.89 -18.37
C GLU A 43 1.10 -3.67 -17.85
N ARG A 44 1.35 -2.63 -17.03
CA ARG A 44 2.67 -2.35 -16.47
C ARG A 44 2.62 -1.98 -15.00
N GLU A 45 3.66 -2.36 -14.27
CA GLU A 45 3.83 -2.08 -12.83
C GLU A 45 3.86 -0.59 -12.53
N GLN A 46 4.50 0.21 -13.40
CA GLN A 46 4.59 1.66 -13.22
C GLN A 46 3.21 2.32 -13.30
N ASP A 47 2.35 1.84 -14.20
CA ASP A 47 0.99 2.36 -14.34
C ASP A 47 0.14 1.96 -13.13
N ALA A 48 0.30 0.74 -12.61
CA ALA A 48 -0.40 0.30 -11.40
C ALA A 48 0.01 1.11 -10.16
N MET A 49 1.32 1.33 -9.98
CA MET A 49 1.83 2.16 -8.89
C MET A 49 1.37 3.62 -9.03
N ALA A 50 1.40 4.19 -10.24
CA ALA A 50 0.92 5.55 -10.49
C ALA A 50 -0.59 5.69 -10.22
N PHE A 51 -1.39 4.69 -10.59
CA PHE A 51 -2.81 4.69 -10.30
C PHE A 51 -3.07 4.63 -8.79
N VAL A 52 -2.43 3.74 -8.06
CA VAL A 52 -2.59 3.66 -6.59
C VAL A 52 -2.09 4.93 -5.91
N ALA A 53 -0.98 5.52 -6.40
CA ALA A 53 -0.53 6.83 -5.94
C ALA A 53 -1.63 7.89 -6.06
N SER A 54 -2.37 7.91 -7.17
CA SER A 54 -3.42 8.90 -7.42
C SER A 54 -4.63 8.79 -6.48
N ILE A 55 -4.93 7.60 -5.94
CA ILE A 55 -6.13 7.36 -5.11
C ILE A 55 -5.83 7.19 -3.62
N ALA A 56 -4.57 6.95 -3.25
CA ALA A 56 -4.20 6.59 -1.88
C ALA A 56 -3.11 7.48 -1.27
N MET A 57 -2.46 8.36 -2.03
CA MET A 57 -1.41 9.20 -1.47
C MET A 57 -1.97 10.27 -0.54
N GLU A 58 -1.35 10.37 0.63
CA GLU A 58 -1.54 11.47 1.57
C GLU A 58 -0.21 12.18 1.79
N ASN A 59 -0.24 13.51 1.80
CA ASN A 59 0.98 14.29 1.98
C ASN A 59 0.71 15.58 2.75
N ASN A 60 0.57 15.46 4.06
CA ASN A 60 0.33 16.60 4.95
C ASN A 60 1.26 16.55 6.18
N LEU A 61 1.08 17.48 7.13
CA LEU A 61 1.94 17.57 8.31
C LEU A 61 1.77 16.39 9.29
N TYR A 62 0.56 15.83 9.35
CA TYR A 62 0.17 14.78 10.30
C TYR A 62 0.49 13.38 9.76
N CYS A 63 0.36 13.18 8.46
CA CYS A 63 0.62 11.89 7.86
C CYS A 63 1.17 11.98 6.44
N LYS A 64 1.86 10.90 6.06
CA LYS A 64 2.22 10.57 4.69
C LYS A 64 1.67 9.18 4.38
N GLU A 65 1.07 8.99 3.23
CA GLU A 65 0.84 7.66 2.66
C GLU A 65 1.34 7.65 1.22
N PHE A 66 2.13 6.64 0.85
CA PHE A 66 2.64 6.51 -0.51
C PHE A 66 2.86 5.05 -0.90
N PRO A 67 2.75 4.70 -2.19
CA PRO A 67 3.15 3.38 -2.67
C PRO A 67 4.63 3.12 -2.37
N SER A 68 4.92 1.99 -1.75
CA SER A 68 6.28 1.58 -1.35
C SER A 68 6.81 0.41 -2.18
N SER A 69 5.93 -0.41 -2.74
CA SER A 69 6.29 -1.52 -3.62
C SER A 69 5.20 -1.85 -4.63
N VAL A 70 5.59 -2.44 -5.75
CA VAL A 70 4.71 -3.04 -6.74
C VAL A 70 5.35 -4.33 -7.23
N MET A 71 4.53 -5.35 -7.48
CA MET A 71 4.93 -6.60 -8.10
C MET A 71 3.75 -7.22 -8.84
N THR A 72 4.00 -8.17 -9.72
CA THR A 72 2.92 -8.97 -10.30
C THR A 72 2.26 -9.84 -9.24
N TYR A 73 0.98 -10.16 -9.43
CA TYR A 73 0.25 -11.05 -8.51
C TYR A 73 0.95 -12.41 -8.31
N ASN A 74 1.55 -12.97 -9.37
CA ASN A 74 2.24 -14.25 -9.26
C ASN A 74 3.52 -14.16 -8.43
N GLU A 75 4.30 -13.08 -8.60
CA GLU A 75 5.49 -12.83 -7.79
C GLU A 75 5.11 -12.64 -6.32
N TRP A 76 4.02 -11.92 -6.04
CA TRP A 76 3.48 -11.76 -4.69
C TRP A 76 3.09 -13.09 -4.05
N VAL A 77 2.41 -13.96 -4.81
CA VAL A 77 2.04 -15.30 -4.33
C VAL A 77 3.27 -16.15 -4.02
N GLU A 78 4.29 -16.12 -4.87
CA GLU A 78 5.52 -16.89 -4.65
C GLU A 78 6.36 -16.34 -3.50
N SER A 79 6.51 -15.02 -3.38
CA SER A 79 7.38 -14.39 -2.37
C SER A 79 6.74 -14.38 -0.98
N GLU A 80 5.55 -13.80 -0.84
CA GLU A 80 4.91 -13.56 0.46
C GLU A 80 4.28 -14.82 1.05
N PHE A 81 3.81 -15.72 0.19
CA PHE A 81 3.09 -16.93 0.60
C PHE A 81 3.81 -18.22 0.19
N LYS A 82 5.08 -18.12 -0.23
CA LYS A 82 5.93 -19.25 -0.61
C LYS A 82 5.23 -20.19 -1.61
N GLY A 83 4.48 -19.63 -2.55
CA GLY A 83 3.73 -20.39 -3.56
C GLY A 83 2.61 -21.27 -2.98
N LEU A 84 2.03 -20.88 -1.84
CA LEU A 84 0.91 -21.58 -1.18
C LEU A 84 1.23 -23.05 -0.82
N LYS A 85 2.50 -23.36 -0.55
CA LYS A 85 3.00 -24.72 -0.31
C LYS A 85 2.57 -25.35 1.02
N SER A 86 2.05 -24.57 1.97
CA SER A 86 1.58 -25.05 3.28
C SER A 86 0.15 -24.57 3.58
N ILE A 87 -0.52 -25.22 4.53
CA ILE A 87 -1.84 -24.77 5.00
C ILE A 87 -1.78 -23.36 5.59
N HIS A 88 -0.77 -23.05 6.41
CA HIS A 88 -0.59 -21.73 7.00
C HIS A 88 -0.39 -20.63 5.95
N ASN A 89 0.32 -20.92 4.86
CA ASN A 89 0.49 -19.96 3.78
C ASN A 89 -0.82 -19.70 3.03
N LYS A 90 -1.67 -20.73 2.87
CA LYS A 90 -2.99 -20.62 2.25
C LYS A 90 -3.94 -19.80 3.12
N GLU A 91 -4.01 -20.12 4.41
CA GLU A 91 -4.83 -19.37 5.38
C GLU A 91 -4.41 -17.89 5.44
N TYR A 92 -3.09 -17.62 5.45
CA TYR A 92 -2.61 -16.24 5.45
C TYR A 92 -2.90 -15.51 4.13
N PHE A 93 -2.78 -16.20 2.99
CA PHE A 93 -3.17 -15.66 1.70
C PHE A 93 -4.66 -15.32 1.64
N GLU A 94 -5.53 -16.22 2.12
CA GLU A 94 -6.97 -16.01 2.19
C GLU A 94 -7.30 -14.78 3.07
N PHE A 95 -6.67 -14.67 4.25
CA PHE A 95 -6.80 -13.49 5.11
C PHE A 95 -6.36 -12.21 4.41
N ARG A 96 -5.22 -12.20 3.69
CA ARG A 96 -4.76 -11.02 2.95
C ARG A 96 -5.73 -10.68 1.81
N MET A 97 -6.26 -11.66 1.10
CA MET A 97 -7.22 -11.48 0.02
C MET A 97 -8.60 -11.00 0.49
N GLU A 98 -8.98 -11.26 1.74
CA GLU A 98 -10.18 -10.70 2.36
C GLU A 98 -10.04 -9.18 2.61
N HIS A 99 -8.84 -8.72 2.95
CA HIS A 99 -8.57 -7.34 3.35
C HIS A 99 -7.99 -6.46 2.22
N ILE A 100 -7.51 -7.07 1.13
CA ILE A 100 -6.93 -6.35 0.00
C ILE A 100 -8.00 -5.52 -0.74
N LYS A 101 -7.65 -4.29 -1.10
CA LYS A 101 -8.55 -3.40 -1.86
C LYS A 101 -8.46 -3.73 -3.35
N LYS A 102 -9.54 -4.25 -3.94
CA LYS A 102 -9.60 -4.56 -5.37
C LYS A 102 -9.97 -3.31 -6.16
N VAL A 103 -9.14 -2.93 -7.13
CA VAL A 103 -9.31 -1.71 -7.90
C VAL A 103 -9.01 -1.95 -9.38
N ASN A 104 -9.76 -1.28 -10.26
CA ASN A 104 -9.55 -1.32 -11.69
C ASN A 104 -9.84 0.07 -12.28
N PRO A 105 -8.83 0.78 -12.82
CA PRO A 105 -9.03 2.12 -13.39
C PRO A 105 -9.94 2.14 -14.62
N MET A 106 -10.18 0.99 -15.25
CA MET A 106 -11.05 0.88 -16.43
C MET A 106 -12.52 0.67 -16.04
N GLU A 107 -12.82 0.28 -14.79
CA GLU A 107 -14.17 -0.12 -14.42
C GLU A 107 -15.04 1.02 -13.88
N ASN A 108 -14.47 2.16 -13.46
CA ASN A 108 -15.19 3.42 -13.21
C ASN A 108 -14.19 4.56 -12.93
N VAL A 109 -14.08 5.54 -13.83
CA VAL A 109 -13.67 6.90 -13.45
C VAL A 109 -14.90 7.78 -13.68
N ALA A 110 -15.73 7.90 -12.63
CA ALA A 110 -16.75 8.94 -12.55
C ALA A 110 -16.22 10.05 -11.64
#